data_AF-A0A6G1GC81-F1
#
_entry.id   AF-A0A6G1GC81-F1
#
_cell.length_a   1.000
_cell.length_b   1.000
_cell.length_c   1.000
_cell.angle_alpha   90.00
_cell.angle_beta   90.00
_cell.angle_gamma   90.00
#
_symmetry.space_group_name_H-M   'P 1'
#
loop_
_entity.id
_entity.type
_entity.pdbx_description
1 polymer ?
#
loop_
_entity_poly.entity_id
_entity_poly.type
_entity_poly.pdbx_seq_one_letter_code
_entity_poly.pdbx_strand_id
1 'polypeptide(L)'
;MSPNPSTITSFSLASIRETHLSRLLSVTPELKTLRWVFNYSEEAKHAPNTSLVELDKVGTSLFHVRNTLTELTISTQCDSWRYLYPPLLNTKGSLNALVGFCQLERLEIPLQFLAASFIPATAVQLKDVAPRHIQSLIIAADNLEEQEENE
;
A
#
# COMPACT_ATOMS: atom_id res chain seq x y z
N MET A 1 10.44 -18.95 -24.62
CA MET A 1 9.16 -19.22 -23.94
C MET A 1 8.93 -18.10 -22.94
N SER A 2 7.77 -17.46 -22.95
CA SER A 2 7.41 -16.47 -21.93
C SER A 2 6.86 -17.19 -20.70
N PRO A 3 7.16 -16.73 -19.47
CA PRO A 3 6.62 -17.32 -18.26
C PRO A 3 5.08 -17.26 -18.24
N ASN A 4 4.43 -18.29 -17.71
CA ASN A 4 2.98 -18.28 -17.49
C ASN A 4 2.67 -17.42 -16.26
N PRO A 5 1.92 -16.31 -16.39
CA PRO A 5 1.57 -15.46 -15.25
C PRO A 5 0.84 -16.22 -14.14
N SER A 6 0.08 -17.26 -14.48
CA SER A 6 -0.73 -18.02 -13.53
C SER A 6 0.08 -18.83 -12.52
N THR A 7 1.37 -19.04 -12.77
CA THR A 7 2.27 -19.78 -11.87
C THR A 7 3.13 -18.85 -11.01
N ILE A 8 2.97 -17.53 -11.14
CA ILE A 8 3.76 -16.56 -10.38
C ILE A 8 3.25 -16.52 -8.94
N THR A 9 4.15 -16.77 -8.00
CA THR A 9 3.84 -16.76 -6.55
C THR A 9 4.38 -15.54 -5.83
N SER A 10 5.25 -14.76 -6.45
CA SER A 10 5.89 -13.62 -5.78
C SER A 10 6.13 -12.46 -6.73
N PHE A 11 5.85 -11.26 -6.24
CA PHE A 11 6.12 -10.01 -6.92
C PHE A 11 6.90 -9.04 -6.02
N SER A 12 7.88 -8.36 -6.64
CA SER A 12 8.50 -7.16 -6.11
C SER A 12 8.34 -6.05 -7.14
N LEU A 13 7.51 -5.07 -6.83
CA LEU A 13 7.03 -4.07 -7.78
C LEU A 13 7.40 -2.68 -7.26
N ALA A 14 7.97 -1.87 -8.14
CA ALA A 14 8.21 -0.45 -7.92
C ALA A 14 7.65 0.33 -9.12
N SER A 15 7.32 1.60 -8.91
CA SER A 15 6.85 2.51 -9.97
C SER A 15 5.57 2.07 -10.69
N ILE A 16 4.71 1.27 -10.04
CA ILE A 16 3.38 0.92 -10.55
C ILE A 16 2.28 1.60 -9.72
N ARG A 17 1.26 2.08 -10.41
CA ARG A 17 0.05 2.69 -9.81
C ARG A 17 -1.06 1.65 -9.63
N GLU A 18 -2.05 2.00 -8.82
CA GLU A 18 -3.17 1.17 -8.38
C GLU A 18 -3.89 0.45 -9.54
N THR A 19 -4.12 1.16 -10.65
CA THR A 19 -4.74 0.58 -11.87
C THR A 19 -3.88 -0.50 -12.52
N HIS A 20 -2.56 -0.30 -12.56
CA HIS A 20 -1.62 -1.27 -13.12
C HIS A 20 -1.46 -2.47 -12.20
N LEU A 21 -1.47 -2.22 -10.89
CA LEU A 21 -1.49 -3.25 -9.86
C LEU A 21 -2.70 -4.18 -10.06
N SER A 22 -3.93 -3.64 -10.22
CA SER A 22 -5.13 -4.45 -10.47
C SER A 22 -4.96 -5.38 -11.67
N ARG A 23 -4.48 -4.85 -12.81
CA ARG A 23 -4.28 -5.64 -14.03
C ARG A 23 -3.28 -6.78 -13.81
N LEU A 24 -2.15 -6.53 -13.14
CA LEU A 24 -1.16 -7.56 -12.84
C LEU A 24 -1.71 -8.65 -11.92
N LEU A 25 -2.42 -8.25 -10.87
CA LEU A 25 -2.99 -9.18 -9.89
C LEU A 25 -4.13 -10.03 -10.49
N SER A 26 -4.88 -9.49 -11.46
CA SER A 26 -5.95 -10.23 -12.15
C SER A 26 -5.47 -11.45 -12.94
N VAL A 27 -4.20 -11.48 -13.34
CA VAL A 27 -3.60 -12.59 -14.13
C VAL A 27 -2.62 -13.44 -13.33
N THR A 28 -2.51 -13.21 -12.02
CA THR A 28 -1.61 -13.93 -11.11
C THR A 28 -2.36 -14.51 -9.91
N PRO A 29 -3.32 -15.42 -10.14
CA PRO A 29 -4.20 -15.93 -9.08
C PRO A 29 -3.44 -16.66 -7.95
N GLU A 30 -2.26 -17.22 -8.24
CA GLU A 30 -1.45 -18.00 -7.29
C GLU A 30 -0.45 -17.13 -6.49
N LEU A 31 -0.56 -15.79 -6.56
CA LEU A 31 0.36 -14.89 -5.88
C LEU A 31 0.26 -15.03 -4.36
N LYS A 32 1.40 -15.30 -3.70
CA LYS A 32 1.52 -15.44 -2.24
C LYS A 32 2.23 -14.25 -1.60
N THR A 33 3.24 -13.70 -2.27
CA THR A 33 4.05 -12.60 -1.73
C THR A 33 3.95 -11.39 -2.64
N LEU A 34 3.60 -10.23 -2.08
CA LEU A 34 3.64 -8.96 -2.77
C LEU A 34 4.45 -7.95 -1.97
N ARG A 35 5.55 -7.47 -2.55
CA ARG A 35 6.22 -6.24 -2.17
C ARG A 35 5.88 -5.16 -3.19
N TRP A 36 5.29 -4.07 -2.74
CA TRP A 36 4.90 -2.95 -3.57
C TRP A 36 5.42 -1.63 -2.99
N VAL A 37 6.27 -0.95 -3.76
CA VAL A 37 6.79 0.38 -3.44
C VAL A 37 5.96 1.42 -4.20
N PHE A 38 5.24 2.25 -3.46
CA PHE A 38 4.58 3.42 -4.00
C PHE A 38 5.60 4.55 -4.16
N ASN A 39 5.78 5.01 -5.40
CA ASN A 39 6.76 6.05 -5.73
C ASN A 39 6.05 7.37 -6.05
N TYR A 40 6.56 8.46 -5.51
CA TYR A 40 6.15 9.82 -5.83
C TYR A 40 7.37 10.75 -5.85
N SER A 41 7.54 11.51 -6.93
CA SER A 41 8.57 12.56 -7.03
C SER A 41 7.88 13.87 -7.35
N GLU A 42 8.20 14.98 -6.69
CA GLU A 42 7.61 16.27 -7.08
C GLU A 42 8.05 16.72 -8.49
N GLU A 43 9.23 16.28 -8.92
CA GLU A 43 9.87 16.70 -10.16
C GLU A 43 9.46 15.83 -11.36
N ALA A 44 8.94 14.62 -11.12
CA ALA A 44 8.53 13.72 -12.19
C ALA A 44 7.34 14.27 -12.99
N LYS A 45 7.53 14.46 -14.30
CA LYS A 45 6.50 15.00 -15.21
C LYS A 45 5.62 13.94 -15.85
N HIS A 46 5.86 12.65 -15.58
CA HIS A 46 5.18 11.54 -16.22
C HIS A 46 3.88 11.22 -15.47
N ALA A 47 2.75 11.11 -16.17
CA ALA A 47 1.51 10.67 -15.55
C ALA A 47 1.44 9.13 -15.46
N PRO A 48 0.87 8.54 -14.40
CA PRO A 48 0.35 9.20 -13.20
C PRO A 48 1.45 9.36 -12.14
N ASN A 49 1.88 10.61 -11.89
CA ASN A 49 2.74 10.99 -10.77
C ASN A 49 1.95 11.94 -9.88
N THR A 50 1.40 11.41 -8.79
CA THR A 50 0.57 12.15 -7.84
C THR A 50 0.85 11.67 -6.43
N SER A 51 0.87 12.61 -5.47
CA SER A 51 1.00 12.33 -4.04
C SER A 51 -0.25 11.67 -3.44
N LEU A 52 -1.36 11.60 -4.19
CA LEU A 52 -2.57 10.94 -3.75
C LEU A 52 -2.46 9.42 -3.91
N VAL A 53 -2.73 8.71 -2.82
CA VAL A 53 -2.88 7.25 -2.77
C VAL A 53 -4.35 6.92 -2.55
N GLU A 54 -4.96 6.20 -3.48
CA GLU A 54 -6.37 5.79 -3.37
C GLU A 54 -6.47 4.39 -2.75
N LEU A 55 -6.57 4.33 -1.42
CA LEU A 55 -6.52 3.10 -0.63
C LEU A 55 -7.64 2.11 -0.99
N ASP A 56 -8.85 2.59 -1.29
CA ASP A 56 -9.94 1.71 -1.72
C ASP A 56 -9.63 1.03 -3.08
N LYS A 57 -8.91 1.73 -3.96
CA LYS A 57 -8.45 1.14 -5.24
C LYS A 57 -7.36 0.12 -5.00
N VAL A 58 -6.43 0.38 -4.07
CA VAL A 58 -5.43 -0.61 -3.64
C VAL A 58 -6.12 -1.86 -3.12
N GLY A 59 -7.09 -1.71 -2.21
CA GLY A 59 -7.88 -2.83 -1.68
C GLY A 59 -8.60 -3.63 -2.77
N THR A 60 -9.21 -2.94 -3.73
CA THR A 60 -9.87 -3.56 -4.89
C THR A 60 -8.87 -4.33 -5.77
N SER A 61 -7.69 -3.77 -6.02
CA SER A 61 -6.62 -4.44 -6.77
C SER A 61 -6.15 -5.71 -6.07
N LEU A 62 -5.91 -5.65 -4.76
CA LEU A 62 -5.47 -6.79 -3.96
C LEU A 62 -6.54 -7.89 -3.88
N PHE A 63 -7.82 -7.56 -4.04
CA PHE A 63 -8.93 -8.51 -3.93
C PHE A 63 -8.83 -9.69 -4.93
N HIS A 64 -8.13 -9.49 -6.04
CA HIS A 64 -7.85 -10.55 -7.02
C HIS A 64 -7.05 -11.72 -6.44
N VAL A 65 -6.21 -11.47 -5.43
CA VAL A 65 -5.32 -12.46 -4.81
C VAL A 65 -5.65 -12.69 -3.33
N ARG A 66 -6.84 -12.26 -2.88
CA ARG A 66 -7.26 -12.31 -1.47
C ARG A 66 -7.19 -13.70 -0.82
N ASN A 67 -7.36 -14.75 -1.64
CA ASN A 67 -7.42 -16.14 -1.19
C ASN A 67 -6.05 -16.81 -1.18
N THR A 68 -5.00 -16.16 -1.69
CA THR A 68 -3.67 -16.75 -1.91
C THR A 68 -2.55 -15.91 -1.31
N LEU A 69 -2.73 -14.59 -1.19
CA LEU A 69 -1.74 -13.69 -0.63
C LEU A 69 -1.52 -13.96 0.87
N THR A 70 -0.30 -14.38 1.21
CA THR A 70 0.15 -14.66 2.58
C THR A 70 1.00 -13.55 3.17
N GLU A 71 1.70 -12.81 2.32
CA GLU A 71 2.60 -11.73 2.73
C GLU A 71 2.41 -10.48 1.87
N LEU A 72 2.14 -9.36 2.54
CA LEU A 72 2.00 -8.05 1.92
C LEU A 72 3.00 -7.08 2.55
N THR A 73 3.85 -6.49 1.71
CA THR A 73 4.67 -5.33 2.07
C THR A 73 4.31 -4.16 1.17
N ILE A 74 3.83 -3.08 1.77
CA ILE A 74 3.66 -1.80 1.12
C ILE A 74 4.69 -0.85 1.73
N SER A 75 5.45 -0.16 0.90
CA SER A 75 6.38 0.88 1.34
C SER A 75 6.24 2.10 0.44
N THR A 76 6.73 3.24 0.92
CA THR A 76 6.66 4.49 0.16
C THR A 76 8.05 5.03 -0.10
N GLN A 77 8.31 5.47 -1.33
CA GLN A 77 9.52 6.20 -1.68
C GLN A 77 9.09 7.54 -2.28
N CYS A 78 9.32 8.59 -1.50
CA CYS A 78 8.98 9.96 -1.88
C CYS A 78 10.26 10.78 -1.96
N ASP A 79 10.56 11.32 -3.13
CA ASP A 79 11.75 12.14 -3.35
C ASP A 79 11.41 13.55 -3.79
N SER A 80 12.21 14.50 -3.29
CA SER A 80 12.32 15.83 -3.86
C SER A 80 13.79 16.22 -3.87
N TRP A 81 14.25 16.80 -4.98
CA TRP A 81 15.58 17.40 -5.07
C TRP A 81 15.58 18.87 -4.64
N ARG A 82 14.39 19.44 -4.46
CA ARG A 82 14.18 20.85 -4.09
C ARG A 82 14.04 21.08 -2.61
N TYR A 83 13.45 20.13 -1.89
CA TYR A 83 13.18 20.26 -0.46
C TYR A 83 14.08 19.35 0.37
N LEU A 84 14.41 19.80 1.59
CA LEU A 84 15.18 19.01 2.56
C LEU A 84 14.38 17.82 3.11
N TYR A 85 13.05 17.88 3.01
CA TYR A 85 12.13 16.86 3.50
C TYR A 85 11.42 16.17 2.34
N PRO A 86 11.16 14.85 2.45
CA PRO A 86 10.39 14.13 1.46
C PRO A 86 8.96 14.67 1.42
N PRO A 87 8.33 14.74 0.23
CA PRO A 87 7.00 15.30 0.12
C PRO A 87 5.95 14.42 0.81
N LEU A 88 4.93 15.08 1.36
CA LEU A 88 3.82 14.43 2.06
C LEU A 88 2.92 13.67 1.08
N LEU A 89 2.58 12.43 1.43
CA LEU A 89 1.55 11.66 0.73
C LEU A 89 0.18 11.96 1.30
N ASN A 90 -0.79 12.12 0.41
CA ASN A 90 -2.20 12.20 0.78
C ASN A 90 -2.86 10.84 0.56
N THR A 91 -3.67 10.39 1.51
CA THR A 91 -4.44 9.15 1.41
C THR A 91 -5.93 9.46 1.23
N LYS A 92 -6.61 8.63 0.44
CA LYS A 92 -8.08 8.67 0.32
C LYS A 92 -8.65 7.26 0.46
N GLY A 93 -9.70 7.13 1.26
CA GLY A 93 -10.36 5.86 1.53
C GLY A 93 -9.65 5.07 2.63
N SER A 94 -9.80 3.75 2.60
CA SER A 94 -9.24 2.85 3.61
C SER A 94 -8.80 1.52 3.00
N LEU A 95 -8.00 0.75 3.74
CA LEU A 95 -7.67 -0.62 3.37
C LEU A 95 -8.59 -1.65 4.04
N ASN A 96 -9.87 -1.30 4.29
CA ASN A 96 -10.86 -2.20 4.89
C ASN A 96 -11.04 -3.53 4.14
N ALA A 97 -10.73 -3.56 2.83
CA ALA A 97 -10.74 -4.79 2.04
C ALA A 97 -9.83 -5.89 2.62
N LEU A 98 -8.73 -5.51 3.32
CA LEU A 98 -7.78 -6.44 3.92
C LEU A 98 -8.38 -7.31 5.01
N VAL A 99 -9.49 -6.89 5.63
CA VAL A 99 -10.21 -7.70 6.63
C VAL A 99 -10.69 -9.04 6.04
N GLY A 100 -10.96 -9.08 4.73
CA GLY A 100 -11.38 -10.28 4.01
C GLY A 100 -10.26 -11.23 3.57
N PHE A 101 -9.01 -10.96 3.93
CA PHE A 101 -7.86 -11.73 3.47
C PHE A 101 -7.56 -12.86 4.46
N CYS A 102 -8.12 -14.03 4.20
CA CYS A 102 -8.06 -15.15 5.14
C CYS A 102 -6.67 -15.80 5.24
N GLN A 103 -5.81 -15.63 4.23
CA GLN A 103 -4.47 -16.22 4.18
C GLN A 103 -3.36 -15.24 4.56
N LEU A 104 -3.67 -13.95 4.75
CA LEU A 104 -2.67 -12.92 5.00
C LEU A 104 -2.14 -13.02 6.43
N GLU A 105 -0.91 -13.52 6.56
CA GLU A 105 -0.24 -13.78 7.84
C GLU A 105 0.75 -12.68 8.22
N ARG A 106 1.34 -12.01 7.22
CA ARG A 106 2.31 -10.91 7.43
C ARG A 106 1.89 -9.65 6.68
N LEU A 107 1.72 -8.54 7.40
CA LEU A 107 1.52 -7.21 6.84
C LEU A 107 2.63 -6.27 7.29
N GLU A 108 3.30 -5.66 6.34
CA GLU A 108 4.20 -4.53 6.54
C GLU A 108 3.68 -3.34 5.74
N ILE A 109 3.41 -2.22 6.41
CA ILE A 109 2.66 -1.12 5.79
C ILE A 109 2.96 0.23 6.47
N PRO A 110 2.92 1.37 5.75
CA PRO A 110 3.07 2.67 6.36
C PRO A 110 1.88 3.01 7.26
N LEU A 111 2.14 3.69 8.38
CA LEU A 111 1.10 4.06 9.34
C LEU A 111 -0.04 4.87 8.69
N GLN A 112 0.28 5.82 7.80
CA GLN A 112 -0.73 6.62 7.10
C GLN A 112 -1.74 5.78 6.29
N PHE A 113 -1.35 4.60 5.81
CA PHE A 113 -2.22 3.75 5.00
C PHE A 113 -3.16 2.90 5.89
N LEU A 114 -2.78 2.67 7.15
CA LEU A 114 -3.64 2.00 8.13
C LEU A 114 -4.61 2.97 8.80
N ALA A 115 -4.12 4.14 9.24
CA ALA A 115 -4.93 5.10 9.98
C ALA A 115 -5.92 5.86 9.09
N ALA A 116 -5.67 5.90 7.77
CA ALA A 116 -6.31 6.75 6.75
C ALA A 116 -6.12 8.26 6.99
N SER A 117 -6.12 8.71 8.24
CA SER A 117 -5.89 10.07 8.71
C SER A 117 -5.38 10.05 10.15
N PHE A 118 -4.51 11.00 10.50
CA PHE A 118 -4.07 11.23 11.88
C PHE A 118 -5.00 12.16 12.67
N ILE A 119 -6.05 12.69 12.02
CA ILE A 119 -7.06 13.51 12.69
C ILE A 119 -8.07 12.57 13.39
N PRO A 120 -8.24 12.63 14.72
CA PRO A 120 -9.07 11.68 15.48
C PRO A 120 -10.50 11.53 14.97
N ALA A 121 -11.10 12.62 14.47
CA ALA A 121 -12.45 12.62 13.91
C ALA A 121 -12.62 11.77 12.63
N THR A 122 -11.51 11.45 11.96
CA THR A 122 -11.46 10.71 10.69
C THR A 122 -10.58 9.47 10.74
N ALA A 123 -9.93 9.22 11.88
CA ALA A 123 -9.08 8.07 12.09
C ALA A 123 -9.91 6.79 12.17
N VAL A 124 -9.39 5.70 11.61
CA VAL A 124 -10.04 4.37 11.66
C VAL A 124 -9.40 3.53 12.76
N GLN A 125 -10.20 2.78 13.52
CA GLN A 125 -9.64 1.89 14.55
C GLN A 125 -8.93 0.73 13.89
N LEU A 126 -7.73 0.38 14.38
CA LEU A 126 -6.93 -0.71 13.85
C LEU A 126 -7.70 -2.04 13.79
N LYS A 127 -8.55 -2.31 14.78
CA LYS A 127 -9.38 -3.54 14.83
C LYS A 127 -10.38 -3.65 13.66
N ASP A 128 -10.75 -2.52 13.07
CA ASP A 128 -11.73 -2.46 11.98
C ASP A 128 -11.06 -2.59 10.61
N VAL A 129 -9.74 -2.40 10.52
CA VAL A 129 -8.93 -2.46 9.28
C VAL A 129 -7.94 -3.64 9.25
N ALA A 130 -7.56 -4.19 10.41
CA ALA A 130 -6.54 -5.23 10.48
C ALA A 130 -7.05 -6.58 9.95
N PRO A 131 -6.23 -7.31 9.15
CA PRO A 131 -6.57 -8.68 8.74
C PRO A 131 -6.73 -9.60 9.96
N ARG A 132 -7.75 -10.45 9.94
CA ARG A 132 -8.09 -11.30 11.11
C ARG A 132 -7.08 -12.40 11.42
N HIS A 133 -6.32 -12.84 10.43
CA HIS A 133 -5.39 -13.97 10.52
C HIS A 133 -3.93 -13.53 10.63
N ILE A 134 -3.70 -12.25 10.91
CA ILE A 134 -2.35 -11.71 10.93
C ILE A 134 -1.54 -12.24 12.11
N GLN A 135 -0.35 -12.73 11.83
CA GLN A 135 0.63 -13.21 12.81
C GLN A 135 1.72 -12.16 13.06
N SER A 136 2.05 -11.38 12.03
CA SER A 136 3.05 -10.32 12.10
C SER A 136 2.52 -9.04 11.45
N LEU A 137 2.40 -7.99 12.26
CA LEU A 137 2.09 -6.64 11.81
C LEU A 137 3.31 -5.75 12.06
N ILE A 138 3.84 -5.17 10.99
CA ILE A 138 4.95 -4.22 11.03
C ILE A 138 4.45 -2.90 10.48
N ILE A 139 4.52 -1.87 11.31
CA ILE A 139 4.19 -0.50 10.92
C ILE A 139 5.49 0.16 10.50
N ALA A 140 5.63 0.45 9.21
CA ALA A 140 6.77 1.20 8.70
C ALA A 140 6.57 2.69 9.02
N ALA A 141 7.55 3.29 9.68
CA ALA A 141 7.59 4.73 9.91
C ALA A 141 8.21 5.40 8.69
N ASP A 142 7.47 5.45 7.58
CA ASP A 142 7.88 6.19 6.40
C ASP A 142 7.16 7.56 6.39
N ASN A 143 7.94 8.62 6.59
CA ASN A 143 7.54 10.04 6.51
C ASN A 143 6.54 10.53 7.59
N LEU A 144 6.73 10.13 8.85
CA LEU A 144 6.10 10.83 9.97
C LEU A 144 6.87 12.12 10.24
N GLU A 145 6.35 13.27 9.80
CA GLU A 145 6.70 14.53 10.48
C GLU A 145 6.05 14.51 11.87
N GLU A 146 6.85 14.76 12.90
CA GLU A 146 6.33 15.22 14.18
C GLU A 146 5.62 16.55 13.92
N GLN A 147 4.29 16.57 14.01
CA GLN A 147 3.56 17.84 14.03
C GLN A 147 3.97 18.54 15.33
N GLU A 148 4.90 19.49 15.27
CA GLU A 148 5.07 20.45 16.35
C GLU A 148 3.74 21.20 16.51
N GLU A 149 3.06 20.95 17.62
CA GLU A 149 1.94 21.77 18.10
C GLU A 149 2.46 23.21 18.24
N ASN A 150 2.10 24.08 17.30
CA ASN A 150 2.25 25.51 17.50
C ASN A 150 1.17 25.96 18.49
N GLU A 151 1.56 26.12 19.75
CA GLU A 151 0.83 26.89 20.77
C GLU A 151 0.72 28.38 20.41
#